data_AF-A0A6G9YML3-F1
#
_entry.id   AF-A0A6G9YML3-F1
#
_cell.length_a   1.000
_cell.length_b   1.000
_cell.length_c   1.000
_cell.angle_alpha   90.00
_cell.angle_beta   90.00
_cell.angle_gamma   90.00
#
_symmetry.space_group_name_H-M   'P 1'
#
loop_
_entity.id
_entity.type
_entity.pdbx_description
1 polymer ?
#
loop_
_entity_poly.entity_id
_entity_poly.type
_entity_poly.pdbx_seq_one_letter_code
_entity_poly.pdbx_strand_id
1 'polypeptide(L)'
;MNSKRHSRALLDEIERQLLGVWFDVCWSPLDSAYLAFSVEFPALTVTNALSPSAAIDTLDDKIRKVLLAEANHRTRRSTSTAISFAQA
;
A
#
# COMPACT_ATOMS: atom_id res chain seq x y z
N MET A 1 -9.76 -19.30 -17.26
CA MET A 1 -10.66 -18.23 -16.76
C MET A 1 -10.48 -17.86 -15.27
N ASN A 2 -9.50 -18.42 -14.54
CA ASN A 2 -9.38 -18.21 -13.08
C ASN A 2 -8.52 -17.00 -12.65
N SER A 3 -7.55 -16.58 -13.46
CA SER A 3 -6.61 -15.50 -13.10
C SER A 3 -7.27 -14.12 -13.01
N LYS A 4 -8.23 -13.81 -13.90
CA LYS A 4 -8.88 -12.48 -13.94
C LYS A 4 -9.75 -12.19 -12.73
N ARG A 5 -10.40 -13.22 -12.16
CA ARG A 5 -11.24 -13.10 -10.97
C ARG A 5 -10.40 -12.86 -9.71
N HIS A 6 -9.26 -13.54 -9.63
CA HIS A 6 -8.32 -13.37 -8.53
C HIS A 6 -7.70 -11.96 -8.51
N SER A 7 -7.32 -11.41 -9.66
CA SER A 7 -6.79 -10.05 -9.77
C SER A 7 -7.81 -8.98 -9.37
N ARG A 8 -9.09 -9.17 -9.70
CA ARG A 8 -10.15 -8.21 -9.33
C ARG A 8 -10.43 -8.21 -7.83
N ALA A 9 -10.57 -9.39 -7.23
CA ALA A 9 -10.76 -9.51 -5.77
C ALA A 9 -9.57 -8.94 -4.98
N LEU A 10 -8.34 -9.04 -5.52
CA LEU A 10 -7.17 -8.44 -4.90
C LEU A 10 -7.22 -6.91 -4.90
N LEU A 11 -7.64 -6.30 -6.02
CA LEU A 11 -7.78 -4.85 -6.11
C LEU A 11 -8.87 -4.34 -5.15
N ASP A 12 -10.02 -5.01 -5.11
CA ASP A 12 -11.12 -4.65 -4.21
C ASP A 12 -10.68 -4.73 -2.72
N GLU A 13 -9.86 -5.71 -2.35
CA GLU A 13 -9.31 -5.83 -0.99
C GLU A 13 -8.35 -4.69 -0.65
N ILE A 14 -7.49 -4.32 -1.60
CA ILE A 14 -6.51 -3.24 -1.41
C ILE A 14 -7.23 -1.90 -1.30
N GLU A 15 -8.25 -1.65 -2.11
CA GLU A 15 -9.09 -0.44 -2.02
C GLU A 15 -9.80 -0.37 -0.66
N ARG A 16 -10.35 -1.49 -0.18
CA ARG A 16 -10.99 -1.55 1.14
C ARG A 16 -10.01 -1.26 2.27
N GLN A 17 -8.78 -1.76 2.17
CA GLN A 17 -7.74 -1.49 3.15
C GLN A 17 -7.34 -0.02 3.11
N LEU A 18 -7.12 0.56 1.92
CA LEU A 18 -6.81 1.98 1.75
C LEU A 18 -7.88 2.90 2.38
N LEU A 19 -9.17 2.59 2.24
CA LEU A 19 -10.26 3.34 2.86
C LEU A 19 -10.20 3.34 4.40
N GLY A 20 -9.56 2.34 5.00
CA GLY A 20 -9.37 2.26 6.45
C GLY A 20 -8.14 3.00 6.96
N VAL A 21 -7.22 3.41 6.07
CA VAL A 21 -5.94 4.00 6.47
C VAL A 21 -6.12 5.45 6.86
N TRP A 22 -5.72 5.78 8.08
CA TRP A 22 -5.67 7.16 8.52
C TRP A 22 -4.38 7.82 8.01
N PHE A 23 -4.53 8.96 7.35
CA PHE A 23 -3.42 9.81 6.93
C PHE A 23 -3.66 11.27 7.34
N ASP A 24 -2.57 12.01 7.50
CA ASP A 24 -2.59 13.43 7.81
C ASP A 24 -1.56 14.17 6.94
N VAL A 25 -1.76 15.47 6.77
CA VAL A 25 -0.86 16.34 6.02
C VAL A 25 -0.56 17.61 6.80
N CYS A 26 0.71 17.95 6.93
CA CYS A 26 1.13 19.19 7.58
C CYS A 26 2.14 19.97 6.72
N TRP A 27 2.20 21.28 6.91
CA TRP A 27 3.24 22.10 6.29
C TRP A 27 4.51 22.04 7.14
N SER A 28 5.65 21.73 6.54
CA SER A 28 6.99 21.85 7.16
C SER A 28 7.64 23.16 6.73
N PRO A 29 7.79 24.14 7.64
CA PRO A 29 8.54 25.36 7.33
C PRO A 29 10.02 25.11 7.04
N LEU A 30 10.61 24.05 7.63
CA LEU A 30 12.01 23.69 7.44
C LEU A 30 12.29 23.20 6.02
N ASP A 31 11.39 22.35 5.50
CA ASP A 31 11.53 21.77 4.17
C ASP A 31 10.83 22.61 3.09
N SER A 32 10.10 23.66 3.51
CA SER A 32 9.22 24.46 2.66
C SER A 32 8.31 23.57 1.79
N ALA A 33 7.73 22.53 2.41
CA ALA A 33 6.96 21.50 1.73
C ALA A 33 5.84 20.93 2.61
N TYR A 34 4.82 20.37 1.96
CA TYR A 34 3.79 19.57 2.60
C TYR A 34 4.30 18.16 2.90
N LEU A 35 4.18 17.73 4.15
CA LEU A 35 4.47 16.40 4.63
C LEU A 35 3.16 15.61 4.75
N ALA A 36 3.04 14.54 3.99
CA ALA A 36 1.97 13.55 4.15
C ALA A 36 2.52 12.30 4.83
N PHE A 37 1.80 11.81 5.84
CA PHE A 37 2.17 10.60 6.59
C PHE A 37 0.94 9.81 7.04
N SER A 38 1.16 8.54 7.37
CA SER A 38 0.16 7.66 7.97
C SER A 38 0.74 6.98 9.21
N VAL A 39 -0.06 6.87 10.27
CA VAL A 39 0.34 6.19 11.52
C VAL A 39 0.51 4.68 11.30
N GLU A 40 -0.29 4.10 10.40
CA GLU A 40 -0.22 2.67 10.05
C GLU A 40 1.00 2.35 9.18
N PHE A 41 1.51 3.34 8.45
CA PHE A 41 2.67 3.22 7.59
C PHE A 41 3.73 4.28 7.93
N PRO A 42 4.35 4.22 9.14
CA PRO A 42 5.27 5.26 9.61
C PRO A 42 6.56 5.33 8.77
N ALA A 43 6.90 4.26 8.06
CA ALA A 43 8.02 4.23 7.12
C ALA A 43 7.73 4.97 5.81
N LEU A 44 6.47 5.31 5.53
CA LEU A 44 6.03 6.00 4.32
C LEU A 44 5.69 7.45 4.67
N THR A 45 6.70 8.30 4.68
CA THR A 45 6.52 9.76 4.70
C THR A 45 6.80 10.31 3.30
N VAL A 46 6.03 11.33 2.90
CA VAL A 46 6.19 12.00 1.62
C VAL A 46 6.25 13.50 1.82
N THR A 47 7.19 14.14 1.14
CA THR A 47 7.30 15.60 1.01
C THR A 47 6.85 16.04 -0.38
N ASN A 48 6.01 17.07 -0.47
CA ASN A 48 5.69 17.73 -1.74
C ASN A 48 5.63 19.25 -1.57
N ALA A 49 6.42 19.99 -2.36
CA ALA A 49 6.46 21.45 -2.30
C ALA A 49 5.29 22.14 -3.05
N LEU A 50 4.60 21.42 -3.94
CA LEU A 50 3.60 22.02 -4.84
C LEU A 50 2.23 22.17 -4.17
N SER A 51 1.74 21.11 -3.53
CA SER A 51 0.41 21.11 -2.93
C SER A 51 0.23 20.00 -1.88
N PRO A 52 -0.70 20.18 -0.92
CA PRO A 52 -1.04 19.14 0.06
C PRO A 52 -1.68 17.93 -0.62
N SER A 53 -2.54 18.14 -1.63
CA SER A 53 -3.17 17.05 -2.39
C SER A 53 -2.13 16.18 -3.08
N ALA A 54 -1.11 16.78 -3.71
CA ALA A 54 -0.05 16.02 -4.36
C ALA A 54 0.81 15.23 -3.36
N ALA A 55 0.97 15.71 -2.12
CA ALA A 55 1.60 14.94 -1.05
C ALA A 55 0.76 13.71 -0.66
N ILE A 56 -0.56 13.90 -0.53
CA ILE A 56 -1.51 12.83 -0.20
C ILE A 56 -1.58 11.78 -1.33
N ASP A 57 -1.73 12.20 -2.58
CA ASP A 57 -1.81 11.28 -3.74
C ASP A 57 -0.55 10.41 -3.84
N THR A 58 0.61 11.01 -3.59
CA THR A 58 1.89 10.28 -3.59
C THR A 58 1.98 9.30 -2.41
N LEU A 59 1.44 9.65 -1.24
CA LEU A 59 1.37 8.75 -0.09
C LEU A 59 0.43 7.57 -0.38
N ASP A 60 -0.75 7.82 -0.94
CA ASP A 60 -1.71 6.79 -1.37
C ASP A 60 -1.07 5.78 -2.32
N ASP A 61 -0.38 6.27 -3.35
CA ASP A 61 0.34 5.42 -4.31
C ASP A 61 1.43 4.57 -3.65
N LYS A 62 2.14 5.10 -2.65
CA LYS A 62 3.14 4.33 -1.89
C LYS A 62 2.48 3.24 -1.04
N ILE A 63 1.39 3.56 -0.33
CA ILE A 63 0.66 2.58 0.48
C ILE A 63 0.10 1.47 -0.42
N ARG A 64 -0.52 1.82 -1.56
CA ARG A 64 -1.02 0.86 -2.54
C ARG A 64 0.08 -0.09 -3.02
N LYS A 65 1.29 0.41 -3.29
CA LYS A 65 2.45 -0.42 -3.68
C LYS A 65 2.87 -1.39 -2.58
N VAL A 66 2.87 -0.95 -1.31
CA VAL A 66 3.19 -1.83 -0.18
C VAL A 66 2.14 -2.92 -0.03
N LEU A 67 0.85 -2.57 -0.05
CA LEU A 67 -0.24 -3.54 0.05
C LEU A 67 -0.21 -4.57 -1.09
N LEU A 68 0.06 -4.11 -2.32
CA LEU A 68 0.26 -5.00 -3.48
C LEU A 68 1.44 -5.95 -3.27
N ALA A 69 2.58 -5.44 -2.79
CA ALA A 69 3.76 -6.25 -2.54
C ALA A 69 3.49 -7.30 -1.44
N GLU A 70 2.86 -6.91 -0.33
CA GLU A 70 2.50 -7.82 0.75
C GLU A 70 1.54 -8.92 0.29
N ALA A 71 0.51 -8.58 -0.48
CA ALA A 71 -0.45 -9.55 -0.98
C ALA A 71 0.20 -10.55 -1.96
N ASN A 72 1.13 -10.07 -2.80
CA ASN A 72 1.95 -10.93 -3.67
C ASN A 72 2.89 -11.85 -2.87
N HIS A 73 3.45 -11.37 -1.76
CA HIS A 73 4.26 -12.20 -0.87
C HIS A 73 3.42 -13.26 -0.14
N ARG A 74 2.19 -12.94 0.27
CA ARG A 74 1.26 -13.91 0.90
C ARG A 74 0.86 -15.01 -0.08
N THR A 75 0.50 -14.66 -1.31
CA THR A 75 0.15 -15.64 -2.35
C THR A 75 1.33 -16.56 -2.69
N ARG A 76 2.56 -16.05 -2.77
CA ARG A 76 3.77 -16.88 -2.97
C ARG A 76 4.10 -17.79 -1.78
N ARG A 77 3.85 -17.35 -0.54
CA ARG A 77 4.05 -18.20 0.64
C ARG A 77 3.04 -19.35 0.70
N SER A 78 1.77 -19.09 0.37
CA SER A 78 0.73 -20.13 0.38
C SER A 78 0.98 -21.23 -0.67
N THR A 79 1.60 -20.91 -1.81
CA THR A 79 1.99 -21.94 -2.79
C THR A 79 3.26 -22.70 -2.40
N SER A 80 4.19 -22.07 -1.67
CA SER A 80 5.40 -22.73 -1.18
C SER A 80 5.11 -23.82 -0.13
N THR A 81 4.11 -23.63 0.72
CA THR A 81 3.73 -24.65 1.72
C THR A 81 2.96 -25.81 1.09
N ALA A 82 2.19 -25.56 0.03
CA ALA A 82 1.43 -26.61 -0.66
C ALA A 82 2.33 -27.63 -1.40
N ILE A 83 3.54 -27.24 -1.79
CA ILE A 83 4.48 -28.14 -2.48
C ILE A 83 5.19 -29.08 -1.48
N SER A 84 5.36 -28.66 -0.21
CA SER A 84 6.04 -29.47 0.81
C SER A 84 5.19 -30.62 1.38
N PHE A 85 3.86 -30.57 1.22
CA PHE A 85 2.94 -31.62 1.69
C PHE A 85 2.67 -32.73 0.65
N ALA A 86 3.21 -32.63 -0.56
CA ALA A 86 2.99 -33.62 -1.63
C ALA A 86 4.16 -34.63 -1.79
N GLN A 87 5.12 -34.67 -0.86
CA GLN A 87 6.27 -35.58 -0.90
C GLN A 87 6.44 -36.45 0.35
N ALA A 88 5.37 -36.75 1.08
CA ALA A 88 5.38 -37.73 2.18
C ALA A 88 4.53 -38.95 1.82
#